data_AF-A0A820EQD2-F1
#
_entry.id   AF-A0A820EQD2-F1
#
_cell.length_a   1.000
_cell.length_b   1.000
_cell.length_c   1.000
_cell.angle_alpha   90.00
_cell.angle_beta   90.00
_cell.angle_gamma   90.00
#
_symmetry.space_group_name_H-M   'P 1'
#
loop_
_entity.id
_entity.type
_entity.pdbx_description
1 polymer ?
#
loop_
_entity_poly.entity_id
_entity_poly.type
_entity_poly.pdbx_seq_one_letter_code
_entity_poly.pdbx_strand_id
1 'polypeptide(L)'
;MDAFLSQPTSHSHATQPDRIPAIQLKNEIKARAATTDEYSSSILHSVLRTHPLSAAGGLPKNDTLMLTIRRQRTVETVDADGRLPANLRKTYRGEDFI
;
A
#
# COMPACT_ATOMS: atom_id res chain seq x y z
N MET A 1 27.14 34.59 -2.67
CA MET A 1 27.10 33.41 -1.77
C MET A 1 25.93 33.64 -0.84
N ASP A 2 24.88 32.82 -0.97
CA ASP A 2 23.71 32.92 -0.10
C ASP A 2 24.08 32.42 1.30
N ALA A 3 24.05 33.34 2.26
CA ALA A 3 24.26 33.03 3.66
C ALA A 3 22.95 32.45 4.22
N PHE A 4 22.97 31.17 4.61
CA PHE A 4 21.86 30.59 5.37
C PHE A 4 21.75 31.32 6.72
N LEU A 5 20.59 31.95 6.98
CA LEU A 5 20.31 32.76 8.16
C LEU A 5 20.34 31.97 9.49
N SER A 6 20.30 30.63 9.43
CA SER A 6 20.46 29.75 10.58
C SER A 6 20.83 28.33 10.14
N GLN A 7 21.45 27.57 11.05
CA GLN A 7 21.67 26.14 10.84
C GLN A 7 20.33 25.36 10.96
N PRO A 8 20.13 24.32 10.14
CA PRO A 8 19.01 23.39 10.31
C PRO A 8 19.04 22.81 11.73
N THR A 9 17.88 22.74 12.37
CA THR A 9 17.78 22.08 13.67
C THR A 9 18.00 20.58 13.51
N SER A 10 18.85 19.99 14.36
CA SER A 10 19.02 18.55 14.45
C SER A 10 17.81 17.94 15.15
N HIS A 11 16.70 17.83 14.43
CA HIS A 11 15.47 17.23 14.93
C HIS A 11 15.42 15.75 14.59
N SER A 12 15.60 14.89 15.59
CA SER A 12 15.47 13.44 15.46
C SER A 12 14.37 12.94 16.38
N HIS A 13 13.40 12.22 15.82
CA HIS A 13 12.37 11.55 16.60
C HIS A 13 12.83 10.14 17.00
N ALA A 14 12.53 9.75 18.23
CA ALA A 14 12.71 8.36 18.65
C ALA A 14 11.88 7.41 17.75
N THR A 15 12.42 6.23 17.48
CA THR A 15 11.72 5.19 16.73
C THR A 15 10.45 4.78 17.47
N GLN A 16 9.31 4.75 16.76
CA GLN A 16 8.04 4.28 17.31
C GLN A 16 7.94 2.76 17.09
N PRO A 17 8.13 1.92 18.14
CA PRO A 17 8.17 0.47 17.98
C PRO A 17 6.86 -0.10 17.43
N ASP A 18 5.72 0.49 17.80
CA ASP A 18 4.39 0.08 17.34
C ASP A 18 4.16 0.26 15.84
N ARG A 19 5.01 1.05 15.15
CA ARG A 19 4.95 1.15 13.68
C ARG A 19 5.43 -0.11 12.98
N ILE A 20 6.33 -0.87 13.58
CA ILE A 20 6.89 -2.09 13.00
C ILE A 20 5.79 -3.12 12.72
N PRO A 21 4.98 -3.55 13.71
CA PRO A 21 3.90 -4.50 13.47
C PRO A 21 2.82 -3.93 12.53
N ALA A 22 2.54 -2.63 12.56
CA ALA A 22 1.60 -2.01 11.63
C ALA A 22 2.08 -2.07 10.16
N ILE A 23 3.38 -1.88 9.92
CA ILE A 23 3.99 -2.03 8.59
C ILE A 23 3.94 -3.50 8.14
N GLN A 24 4.25 -4.44 9.04
CA GLN A 24 4.20 -5.87 8.75
C GLN A 24 2.78 -6.31 8.36
N LEU A 25 1.78 -5.92 9.14
CA LEU A 25 0.36 -6.19 8.84
C LEU A 25 -0.04 -5.64 7.47
N LYS A 26 0.36 -4.40 7.14
CA LYS A 26 0.07 -3.81 5.84
C LYS A 26 0.71 -4.59 4.69
N ASN A 27 1.94 -5.07 4.88
CA ASN A 27 2.64 -5.88 3.88
C ASN A 27 1.96 -7.24 3.70
N GLU A 28 1.53 -7.88 4.78
CA GLU A 28 0.79 -9.14 4.72
C GLU A 28 -0.54 -8.98 3.98
N ILE A 29 -1.32 -7.94 4.30
CA ILE A 29 -2.58 -7.63 3.59
C ILE A 29 -2.33 -7.45 2.10
N LYS A 30 -1.28 -6.71 1.70
CA LYS A 30 -0.91 -6.52 0.29
C LYS A 30 -0.53 -7.83 -0.38
N ALA A 31 0.32 -8.64 0.27
CA ALA A 31 0.77 -9.90 -0.28
C ALA A 31 -0.42 -10.84 -0.52
N ARG A 32 -1.30 -11.03 0.48
CA ARG A 32 -2.51 -11.84 0.31
C ARG A 32 -3.46 -11.28 -0.74
N ALA A 33 -3.68 -9.96 -0.75
CA ALA A 33 -4.54 -9.33 -1.74
C ALA A 33 -4.03 -9.50 -3.18
N ALA A 34 -2.72 -9.67 -3.37
CA ALA A 34 -2.10 -9.90 -4.67
C ALA A 34 -2.12 -11.37 -5.10
N THR A 35 -2.14 -12.31 -4.16
CA THR A 35 -2.02 -13.76 -4.45
C THR A 35 -3.30 -14.56 -4.24
N THR A 36 -4.32 -13.99 -3.57
CA THR A 36 -5.57 -14.70 -3.26
C THR A 36 -6.83 -13.90 -3.63
N ASP A 37 -7.86 -14.65 -4.02
CA ASP A 37 -9.19 -14.12 -4.34
C ASP A 37 -10.14 -14.05 -3.12
N GLU A 38 -9.59 -14.15 -1.90
CA GLU A 38 -10.38 -14.12 -0.66
C GLU A 38 -11.23 -12.84 -0.55
N TYR A 39 -12.37 -12.89 0.14
CA TYR A 39 -13.08 -11.66 0.44
C TYR A 39 -12.21 -10.71 1.27
N SER A 40 -12.26 -9.42 0.98
CA SER A 40 -11.43 -8.42 1.70
C SER A 40 -11.72 -8.42 3.21
N SER A 41 -12.97 -8.67 3.61
CA SER A 41 -13.35 -8.85 5.02
C SER A 41 -12.67 -10.07 5.66
N SER A 42 -12.50 -11.16 4.93
CA SER A 42 -11.80 -12.37 5.39
C SER A 42 -10.32 -12.08 5.63
N ILE A 43 -9.65 -11.43 4.67
CA ILE A 43 -8.26 -11.02 4.78
C ILE A 43 -8.07 -10.13 6.01
N LEU A 44 -8.90 -9.09 6.16
CA LEU A 44 -8.81 -8.18 7.31
C LEU A 44 -9.05 -8.89 8.64
N HIS A 45 -10.11 -9.69 8.74
CA HIS A 45 -10.42 -10.38 9.98
C HIS A 45 -9.33 -11.37 10.38
N SER A 46 -8.74 -12.09 9.42
CA SER A 46 -7.64 -13.01 9.66
C SER A 46 -6.39 -12.30 10.17
N VAL A 47 -5.97 -11.22 9.50
CA VAL A 47 -4.71 -10.52 9.82
C VAL A 47 -4.84 -9.65 11.07
N LEU A 48 -5.99 -9.01 11.30
CA LEU A 48 -6.22 -8.21 12.52
C LEU A 48 -6.28 -9.08 13.78
N ARG A 49 -6.74 -10.33 13.67
CA ARG A 49 -6.81 -11.25 14.82
C ARG A 49 -5.44 -11.57 15.42
N THR A 50 -4.39 -11.56 14.61
CA THR A 50 -3.01 -11.86 15.05
C THR A 50 -2.22 -10.61 15.39
N HIS A 51 -2.78 -9.41 15.21
CA HIS A 51 -2.09 -8.15 15.46
C HIS A 51 -1.99 -7.85 16.97
N PRO A 52 -0.80 -7.44 17.48
CA PRO A 52 -0.63 -7.14 18.90
C PRO A 52 -1.48 -5.93 19.33
N LEU A 53 -2.23 -6.09 20.43
CA LEU A 53 -3.05 -5.00 21.00
C LEU A 53 -2.25 -3.75 21.36
N SER A 54 -0.99 -3.92 21.80
CA SER A 54 -0.11 -2.79 22.13
C SER A 54 0.12 -1.86 20.93
N ALA A 55 0.09 -2.39 19.71
CA ALA A 55 0.29 -1.63 18.48
C ALA A 55 -1.02 -1.30 17.75
N ALA A 56 -2.18 -1.49 18.38
CA ALA A 56 -3.48 -1.19 17.76
C ALA A 56 -3.61 0.31 17.42
N GLY A 57 -3.01 1.19 18.23
CA GLY A 57 -3.02 2.64 17.99
C GLY A 57 -2.25 3.07 16.74
N GLY A 58 -1.37 2.21 16.21
CA GLY A 58 -0.62 2.45 14.97
C GLY A 58 -1.33 2.01 13.69
N LEU A 59 -2.52 1.41 13.80
CA LEU A 59 -3.22 0.84 12.65
C LEU A 59 -3.94 1.91 11.82
N PRO A 60 -3.87 1.82 10.48
CA PRO A 60 -4.81 2.55 9.62
C PRO A 60 -6.24 2.13 9.90
N LYS A 61 -7.20 3.03 9.66
CA LYS A 61 -8.64 2.72 9.74
C LYS A 61 -8.99 1.59 8.77
N ASN A 62 -9.99 0.77 9.14
CA ASN A 62 -10.46 -0.36 8.31
C ASN A 62 -10.77 0.05 6.87
N ASP A 63 -11.40 1.20 6.64
CA ASP A 63 -11.69 1.70 5.28
C ASP A 63 -10.42 1.89 4.44
N THR A 64 -9.34 2.36 5.07
CA THR A 64 -8.03 2.53 4.41
C THR A 64 -7.41 1.19 4.06
N LEU A 65 -7.57 0.18 4.92
CA LEU A 65 -7.11 -1.18 4.65
C LEU A 65 -7.92 -1.83 3.52
N MET A 66 -9.24 -1.66 3.51
CA MET A 66 -10.12 -2.11 2.42
C MET A 66 -9.75 -1.47 1.08
N LEU A 67 -9.49 -0.15 1.06
CA LEU A 67 -9.01 0.54 -0.14
C LEU A 67 -7.65 0.01 -0.59
N THR A 68 -6.77 -0.35 0.35
CA THR A 68 -5.46 -0.95 0.03
C THR A 68 -5.64 -2.30 -0.68
N ILE A 69 -6.53 -3.16 -0.19
CA ILE A 69 -6.85 -4.46 -0.81
C ILE A 69 -7.41 -4.25 -2.22
N ARG A 70 -8.38 -3.35 -2.37
CA ARG A 70 -8.97 -3.03 -3.69
C ARG A 70 -7.92 -2.56 -4.67
N ARG A 71 -7.08 -1.59 -4.28
CA ARG A 71 -6.01 -1.07 -5.12
C ARG A 71 -5.02 -2.15 -5.54
N GLN A 72 -4.66 -3.04 -4.63
CA GLN A 72 -3.73 -4.13 -4.93
C GLN A 72 -4.29 -5.11 -5.97
N ARG A 73 -5.61 -5.36 -5.95
CA ARG A 73 -6.31 -6.22 -6.93
C ARG A 73 -6.54 -5.58 -8.28
N THR A 74 -6.72 -4.26 -8.31
CA THR A 74 -6.92 -3.49 -9.53
C THR A 74 -5.61 -3.05 -10.19
N VAL A 75 -4.44 -3.47 -9.68
CA VAL A 75 -3.20 -3.22 -10.40
C VAL A 75 -3.24 -4.08 -11.65
N GLU A 76 -3.69 -3.49 -12.74
CA GLU A 76 -3.53 -4.09 -14.05
C GLU A 76 -2.03 -4.23 -14.28
N THR A 77 -1.58 -5.47 -14.22
CA THR A 77 -0.18 -5.79 -14.43
C THR A 77 0.15 -5.52 -15.88
N VAL A 78 1.28 -4.87 -16.11
CA VAL A 78 1.95 -4.80 -17.40
C VAL A 78 1.95 -6.21 -18.01
N ASP A 79 1.67 -6.33 -19.31
CA ASP A 79 1.65 -7.64 -19.96
C ASP A 79 3.04 -8.31 -19.89
N ALA A 80 3.12 -9.58 -20.28
CA ALA A 80 4.39 -10.33 -20.28
C ALA A 80 5.48 -9.67 -21.15
N ASP A 81 5.12 -8.81 -22.09
CA ASP A 81 6.01 -8.04 -22.97
C ASP A 81 6.35 -6.65 -22.38
N GLY A 82 5.89 -6.33 -21.17
CA GLY A 82 6.08 -5.04 -20.52
C GLY A 82 5.22 -3.91 -21.09
N ARG A 83 4.15 -4.21 -21.83
CA ARG A 83 3.22 -3.21 -22.39
C ARG A 83 2.04 -2.95 -21.46
N LEU A 84 1.47 -1.75 -21.61
CA LEU A 84 0.28 -1.35 -20.86
C LEU A 84 -0.86 -2.38 -21.06
N PRO A 85 -1.66 -2.63 -20.01
CA PRO A 85 -2.88 -3.43 -20.08
C PRO A 85 -3.77 -3.06 -21.27
N ALA A 86 -4.41 -4.04 -21.89
CA ALA A 86 -5.11 -3.85 -23.17
C ALA A 86 -6.17 -2.74 -23.16
N ASN A 87 -6.85 -2.55 -22.03
CA ASN A 87 -7.84 -1.51 -21.80
C ASN A 87 -7.24 -0.11 -21.60
N LEU A 88 -5.97 -0.01 -21.20
CA LEU A 88 -5.22 1.25 -21.11
C LEU A 88 -4.40 1.54 -22.38
N ARG A 89 -4.17 0.52 -23.21
CA ARG A 89 -3.38 0.63 -24.43
C ARG A 89 -4.14 1.32 -25.57
N LYS A 90 -5.47 1.24 -25.55
CA LYS A 90 -6.33 1.72 -26.65
C LYS A 90 -6.73 3.17 -26.46
N THR A 91 -6.57 3.98 -27.51
CA THR A 91 -7.18 5.31 -27.63
C THR A 91 -8.71 5.19 -27.78
N TYR A 92 -9.43 6.30 -27.68
CA TYR A 92 -10.87 6.37 -27.98
C TYR A 92 -11.25 5.92 -29.41
N ARG A 93 -10.26 5.69 -30.28
CA ARG A 93 -10.43 5.23 -31.66
C ARG A 93 -10.01 3.77 -31.86
N GLY A 94 -9.60 3.06 -30.80
CA GLY A 94 -9.17 1.66 -30.88
C GLY A 94 -7.72 1.45 -31.38
N GLU A 95 -6.97 2.53 -31.52
CA GLU A 95 -5.54 2.51 -31.88
C GLU A 95 -4.68 2.31 -30.62
N ASP A 96 -3.54 1.63 -30.75
CA ASP A 96 -2.58 1.53 -29.65
C ASP A 96 -1.87 2.88 -29.44
N PHE A 97 -1.67 3.29 -28.19
CA PHE A 97 -1.01 4.55 -27.84
C PHE A 97 0.51 4.57 -28.11
N ILE A 98 1.11 3.39 -28.33
CA ILE A 98 2.57 3.17 -28.49
C ILE A 98 2.82 2.28 -29.70
#